data_AF-A0A1J5Q8D3-F1
#
_entry.id   AF-A0A1J5Q8D3-F1
#
_cell.length_a   1.000
_cell.length_b   1.000
_cell.length_c   1.000
_cell.angle_alpha   90.00
_cell.angle_beta   90.00
_cell.angle_gamma   90.00
#
_symmetry.space_group_name_H-M   'P 1'
#
loop_
_entity.id
_entity.type
_entity.pdbx_description
1 polymer ?
#
loop_
_entity_poly.entity_id
_entity_poly.type
_entity_poly.pdbx_seq_one_letter_code
_entity_poly.pdbx_strand_id
1 'polypeptide(L)'
;MLANNQDTALMHFIDAIRTSSASRFILTTREHILRKAMGASEKLQGGSLLNHRCLLELRDYSFGQKARILYNHLYFSDLPIEYKAAIVQNEFYFRIIRHRNFNPRLVEWLSGYARIKTVPASEYQDHVIRLLNNPEEIWSHAFEYQISEAARNVLFCLATKSYSAEREVLEPVWKSLHDLKSHKYNFARTPLDFRRALNDLEASFIKISDQRITLLNPSIRDFLQNLFRRNKDYGEDLVEAAVHFSQIRTLWDICNARPTEVLSAVLSPQPKLIESLKRVISAPHIRFKKDSDGRFVATHIDDMPHSRVCTLIEWAENTKSMEICSLIDQAQQFHENYWKELTVYIPGILTVLRELETSPWVYENGGSKLHEALITKVLESLAYARTYDWRTVLDYRATSSYWSAAHEAEFSPAFQEYRRQGVFDEFEDCQELSDLESMADGLRDIQKTHKQVFKRIIKRIRVAIDEKKKGLDYESDDYQPVPEPKKLVPENDEDVRHLFGSLFLV
;
A
#
# COMPACT_ATOMS: atom_id res chain seq x y z
N MET A 1 9.26 -27.06 -24.54
CA MET A 1 9.88 -26.81 -25.85
C MET A 1 8.76 -26.67 -26.85
N LEU A 2 8.56 -25.50 -27.45
CA LEU A 2 7.78 -25.43 -28.69
C LEU A 2 8.56 -26.29 -29.71
N ALA A 3 7.89 -27.22 -30.35
CA ALA A 3 8.53 -28.13 -31.30
C ALA A 3 9.18 -27.28 -32.42
N ASN A 4 10.47 -27.51 -32.71
CA ASN A 4 11.37 -26.73 -33.60
C ASN A 4 10.78 -26.27 -34.97
N ASN A 5 9.66 -26.83 -35.42
CA ASN A 5 8.99 -26.46 -36.67
C ASN A 5 7.92 -25.36 -36.53
N GLN A 6 7.41 -25.06 -35.34
CA GLN A 6 6.32 -24.08 -35.19
C GLN A 6 6.80 -22.63 -35.38
N ASP A 7 7.98 -22.30 -34.87
CA ASP A 7 8.55 -20.94 -34.97
C ASP A 7 8.84 -20.54 -36.42
N THR A 8 9.29 -21.51 -37.22
CA THR A 8 9.57 -21.32 -38.65
C THR A 8 8.27 -21.10 -39.44
N ALA A 9 7.24 -21.89 -39.15
CA ALA A 9 5.93 -21.72 -39.77
C ALA A 9 5.30 -20.36 -39.43
N LEU A 10 5.43 -19.89 -38.19
CA LEU A 10 4.95 -18.59 -37.76
C LEU A 10 5.66 -17.44 -38.52
N MET A 11 6.98 -17.52 -38.67
CA MET A 11 7.74 -16.49 -39.41
C MET A 11 7.34 -16.45 -40.90
N HIS A 12 7.23 -17.60 -41.56
CA HIS A 12 6.75 -17.66 -42.95
C HIS A 12 5.34 -17.09 -43.12
N PHE A 13 4.45 -17.35 -42.16
CA PHE A 13 3.10 -16.80 -42.16
C PHE A 13 3.09 -15.27 -42.03
N ILE A 14 3.91 -14.73 -41.12
CA ILE A 14 4.05 -13.28 -40.92
C ILE A 14 4.60 -12.61 -42.18
N ASP A 15 5.63 -13.19 -42.80
CA ASP A 15 6.21 -12.67 -44.05
C ASP A 15 5.21 -12.71 -45.21
N ALA A 16 4.44 -13.80 -45.34
CA ALA A 16 3.40 -13.91 -46.36
C ALA A 16 2.33 -12.81 -46.20
N ILE A 17 1.85 -12.55 -44.98
CA ILE A 17 0.91 -11.45 -44.73
C ILE A 17 1.55 -10.09 -45.01
N ARG A 18 2.83 -9.90 -44.67
CA ARG A 18 3.54 -8.63 -44.90
C ARG A 18 3.61 -8.27 -46.38
N THR A 19 3.71 -9.26 -47.27
CA THR A 19 3.71 -9.04 -48.72
C THR A 19 2.32 -8.84 -49.33
N SER A 20 1.25 -9.11 -48.56
CA SER A 20 -0.12 -8.93 -49.03
C SER A 20 -0.58 -7.48 -48.85
N SER A 21 -1.04 -6.85 -49.93
CA SER A 21 -1.69 -5.54 -49.87
C SER A 21 -3.08 -5.60 -49.23
N ALA A 22 -3.73 -6.77 -49.25
CA ALA A 22 -5.11 -6.99 -48.83
C ALA A 22 -5.24 -7.46 -47.36
N SER A 23 -4.13 -7.72 -46.66
CA SER A 23 -4.17 -8.36 -45.34
C SER A 23 -3.41 -7.56 -44.28
N ARG A 24 -3.85 -7.67 -43.03
CA ARG A 24 -3.17 -7.12 -41.85
C ARG A 24 -3.14 -8.21 -40.78
N PHE A 25 -1.98 -8.39 -40.16
CA PHE A 25 -1.80 -9.32 -39.05
C PHE A 25 -1.61 -8.51 -37.77
N ILE A 26 -2.49 -8.71 -36.79
CA ILE A 26 -2.38 -8.09 -35.47
C ILE A 26 -2.14 -9.21 -34.46
N LEU A 27 -0.97 -9.19 -33.84
CA LEU A 27 -0.62 -10.10 -32.75
C LEU A 27 -0.75 -9.33 -31.42
N THR A 28 -1.60 -9.82 -30.53
CA THR A 28 -1.70 -9.30 -29.16
C THR A 28 -1.14 -10.33 -28.19
N THR A 29 -0.29 -9.89 -27.28
CA THR A 29 0.27 -10.73 -26.21
C THR A 29 0.75 -9.86 -25.07
N ARG A 30 0.91 -10.44 -23.88
CA ARG A 30 1.55 -9.73 -22.76
C ARG A 30 3.05 -9.60 -23.04
N GLU A 31 3.63 -8.47 -22.64
CA GLU A 31 5.05 -8.20 -22.93
C GLU A 31 5.99 -9.30 -22.46
N HIS A 32 5.80 -9.85 -21.26
CA HIS A 32 6.66 -10.91 -20.74
C HIS A 32 6.52 -12.23 -21.52
N ILE A 33 5.33 -12.56 -22.05
CA ILE A 33 5.12 -13.74 -22.90
C ILE A 33 5.89 -13.55 -24.20
N LEU A 34 5.82 -12.36 -24.79
CA LEU A 34 6.63 -12.01 -25.97
C LEU A 34 8.13 -12.14 -25.66
N ARG A 35 8.61 -11.54 -24.57
CA ARG A 35 10.02 -11.64 -24.14
C ARG A 35 10.46 -13.09 -23.94
N LYS A 36 9.60 -13.94 -23.36
CA LYS A 36 9.88 -15.38 -23.14
C LYS A 36 9.93 -16.15 -24.46
N ALA A 37 9.00 -15.92 -25.38
CA ALA A 37 9.00 -16.54 -26.70
C ALA A 37 10.25 -16.12 -27.50
N MET A 38 10.64 -14.85 -27.41
CA MET A 38 11.86 -14.34 -28.02
C MET A 38 13.14 -14.95 -27.43
N GLY A 39 13.22 -15.08 -26.10
CA GLY A 39 14.38 -15.71 -25.45
C GLY A 39 14.49 -17.22 -25.69
N ALA A 40 13.43 -17.86 -26.16
CA ALA A 40 13.41 -19.29 -26.46
C ALA A 40 13.70 -19.62 -27.94
N SER A 41 13.76 -18.62 -28.83
CA SER A 41 13.87 -18.82 -30.28
C SER A 41 14.73 -17.76 -30.95
N GLU A 42 15.90 -18.16 -31.45
CA GLU A 42 16.82 -17.28 -32.19
C GLU A 42 16.15 -16.68 -33.45
N LYS A 43 15.26 -17.44 -34.11
CA LYS A 43 14.53 -16.98 -35.31
C LYS A 43 13.55 -15.84 -35.00
N LEU A 44 12.88 -15.91 -33.84
CA LEU A 44 12.00 -14.83 -33.38
C LEU A 44 12.79 -13.61 -32.89
N GLN A 45 14.00 -13.81 -32.37
CA GLN A 45 14.92 -12.74 -31.98
C GLN A 45 15.49 -11.97 -33.17
N GLY A 46 15.88 -12.65 -34.24
CA GLY A 46 16.48 -12.05 -35.44
C GLY A 46 15.48 -11.48 -36.46
N GLY A 47 14.17 -11.72 -36.28
CA GLY A 47 13.13 -11.26 -37.20
C GLY A 47 12.74 -9.80 -37.03
N SER A 48 12.16 -9.17 -38.08
CA SER A 48 11.70 -7.77 -38.04
C SER A 48 10.46 -7.52 -37.16
N LEU A 49 10.02 -8.51 -36.38
CA LEU A 49 8.82 -8.49 -35.55
C LEU A 49 8.85 -7.33 -34.53
N LEU A 50 10.03 -7.05 -33.95
CA LEU A 50 10.22 -5.98 -32.96
C LEU A 50 10.09 -4.58 -33.56
N ASN A 51 10.40 -4.41 -34.84
CA ASN A 51 10.38 -3.10 -35.50
C ASN A 51 8.96 -2.54 -35.62
N HIS A 52 7.94 -3.36 -35.42
CA HIS A 52 6.52 -2.98 -35.49
C HIS A 52 5.79 -3.24 -34.18
N ARG A 53 6.55 -3.41 -33.08
CA ARG A 53 5.99 -3.58 -31.75
C ARG A 53 5.33 -2.29 -31.28
N CYS A 54 4.05 -2.37 -30.94
CA CYS A 54 3.35 -1.34 -30.20
C CYS A 54 3.19 -1.79 -28.74
N LEU A 55 3.78 -1.05 -27.79
CA LEU A 55 3.56 -1.28 -26.37
C LEU A 55 2.40 -0.42 -25.90
N LEU A 56 1.32 -1.08 -25.48
CA LEU A 56 0.19 -0.42 -24.83
C LEU A 56 0.41 -0.46 -23.32
N GLU A 57 0.79 0.69 -22.74
CA GLU A 57 0.87 0.85 -21.29
C GLU A 57 -0.52 1.01 -20.69
N LEU A 58 -0.86 0.13 -19.74
CA LEU A 58 -2.08 0.27 -18.95
C LEU A 58 -1.84 1.31 -17.86
N ARG A 59 -2.25 2.56 -18.13
CA ARG A 59 -2.44 3.60 -17.13
C ARG A 59 -3.86 3.50 -16.56
N ASP A 60 -4.12 4.19 -15.44
CA ASP A 60 -5.49 4.31 -14.93
C ASP A 60 -6.39 4.89 -16.02
N TYR A 61 -7.54 4.25 -16.24
CA TYR A 61 -8.48 4.71 -17.26
C TYR A 61 -9.05 6.06 -16.86
N SER A 62 -8.89 7.06 -17.73
CA SER A 62 -9.56 8.35 -17.56
C SER A 62 -11.08 8.17 -17.63
N PHE A 63 -11.81 9.17 -17.12
CA PHE A 63 -13.28 9.18 -17.17
C PHE A 63 -13.82 8.91 -18.58
N GLY A 64 -13.33 9.62 -19.59
CA GLY A 64 -13.74 9.41 -20.98
C GLY A 64 -13.30 8.08 -21.58
N GLN A 65 -12.14 7.54 -21.17
CA GLN A 65 -11.73 6.19 -21.58
C GLN A 65 -12.69 5.13 -21.03
N LYS A 66 -13.07 5.22 -19.76
CA LYS A 66 -14.06 4.34 -19.13
C LYS A 66 -15.42 4.44 -19.83
N ALA A 67 -15.88 5.65 -20.14
CA ALA A 67 -17.12 5.89 -20.88
C ALA A 67 -17.11 5.19 -22.25
N ARG A 68 -16.01 5.35 -23.00
CA ARG A 68 -15.87 4.74 -24.33
C ARG A 68 -15.73 3.22 -24.29
N ILE A 69 -15.06 2.67 -23.28
CA ILE A 69 -15.00 1.23 -23.03
C ILE A 69 -16.41 0.68 -22.81
N LEU A 70 -17.17 1.28 -21.89
CA LEU A 70 -18.54 0.87 -21.61
C LEU A 70 -19.43 0.99 -22.85
N TYR A 71 -19.41 2.13 -23.53
CA TYR A 71 -20.18 2.35 -24.75
C TYR A 71 -19.87 1.30 -25.82
N ASN A 72 -18.59 1.07 -26.14
CA ASN A 72 -18.19 0.12 -27.17
C ASN A 72 -18.69 -1.29 -26.86
N HIS A 73 -18.53 -1.74 -25.61
CA HIS A 73 -18.99 -3.06 -25.21
C HIS A 73 -20.52 -3.19 -25.30
N LEU A 74 -21.28 -2.16 -24.93
CA LEU A 74 -22.74 -2.16 -25.09
C LEU A 74 -23.17 -2.12 -26.56
N TYR A 75 -22.53 -1.26 -27.37
CA TYR A 75 -22.85 -1.08 -28.77
C TYR A 75 -22.66 -2.38 -29.56
N PHE A 76 -21.51 -3.03 -29.41
CA PHE A 76 -21.16 -4.28 -30.09
C PHE A 76 -21.65 -5.55 -29.37
N SER A 77 -22.39 -5.43 -28.27
CA SER A 77 -22.92 -6.59 -27.54
C SER A 77 -24.10 -7.26 -28.23
N ASP A 78 -24.30 -8.53 -27.87
CA ASP A 78 -25.49 -9.34 -28.13
C ASP A 78 -26.65 -9.07 -27.14
N LEU A 79 -26.55 -8.03 -26.30
CA LEU A 79 -27.57 -7.71 -25.32
C LEU A 79 -28.89 -7.27 -25.99
N PRO A 80 -30.05 -7.78 -25.51
CA PRO A 80 -31.35 -7.25 -25.91
C PRO A 80 -31.52 -5.77 -25.57
N ILE A 81 -32.40 -5.10 -26.31
CA ILE A 81 -32.58 -3.65 -26.25
C ILE A 81 -32.98 -3.18 -24.85
N GLU A 82 -33.72 -4.00 -24.10
CA GLU A 82 -34.20 -3.71 -22.75
C GLU A 82 -33.03 -3.56 -21.75
N TYR A 83 -31.97 -4.35 -21.92
CA TYR A 83 -30.77 -4.26 -21.07
C TYR A 83 -29.94 -3.02 -21.42
N LYS A 84 -29.81 -2.70 -22.72
CA LYS A 84 -29.17 -1.45 -23.17
C LYS A 84 -29.93 -0.23 -22.64
N ALA A 85 -31.27 -0.27 -22.72
CA ALA A 85 -32.15 0.76 -22.18
C ALA A 85 -32.00 0.92 -20.67
N ALA A 86 -31.91 -0.19 -19.92
CA ALA A 86 -31.67 -0.15 -18.48
C ALA A 86 -30.32 0.52 -18.12
N ILE A 87 -29.28 0.42 -18.95
CA ILE A 87 -28.00 1.11 -18.70
C ILE A 87 -28.10 2.62 -18.96
N VAL A 88 -28.90 3.03 -19.96
CA VAL A 88 -29.09 4.45 -20.31
C VAL A 88 -30.10 5.15 -19.38
N GLN A 89 -31.08 4.40 -18.86
CA GLN A 89 -32.12 4.90 -17.97
C GLN A 89 -31.53 5.60 -16.74
N ASN A 90 -32.06 6.79 -16.42
CA ASN A 90 -31.63 7.62 -15.29
C ASN A 90 -30.12 7.90 -15.26
N GLU A 91 -29.49 7.94 -16.43
CA GLU A 91 -28.04 8.11 -16.60
C GLU A 91 -27.20 7.10 -15.80
N PHE A 92 -27.70 5.86 -15.64
CA PHE A 92 -27.06 4.82 -14.84
C PHE A 92 -25.61 4.52 -15.27
N TYR A 93 -25.27 4.66 -16.55
CA TYR A 93 -23.90 4.57 -17.05
C TYR A 93 -22.89 5.46 -16.29
N PHE A 94 -23.27 6.65 -15.79
CA PHE A 94 -22.36 7.46 -14.97
C PHE A 94 -21.99 6.77 -13.66
N ARG A 95 -22.93 6.04 -13.03
CA ARG A 95 -22.66 5.27 -11.82
C ARG A 95 -21.64 4.16 -12.08
N ILE A 96 -21.71 3.52 -13.24
CA ILE A 96 -20.74 2.50 -13.67
C ILE A 96 -19.37 3.13 -13.92
N ILE A 97 -19.31 4.17 -14.77
CA ILE A 97 -18.07 4.83 -15.21
C ILE A 97 -17.30 5.42 -14.01
N ARG A 98 -18.01 6.01 -13.06
CA ARG A 98 -17.42 6.62 -11.85
C ARG A 98 -17.15 5.63 -10.73
N HIS A 99 -17.55 4.37 -10.87
CA HIS A 99 -17.37 3.39 -9.82
C HIS A 99 -15.87 3.13 -9.57
N ARG A 100 -15.47 3.05 -8.29
CA ARG A 100 -14.07 2.79 -7.89
C ARG A 100 -13.52 1.45 -8.40
N ASN A 101 -14.41 0.48 -8.58
CA ASN A 101 -14.10 -0.88 -9.05
C ASN A 101 -14.37 -1.07 -10.56
N PHE A 102 -14.51 0.01 -11.33
CA PHE A 102 -14.65 -0.10 -12.78
C PHE A 102 -13.48 -0.89 -13.39
N ASN A 103 -13.79 -1.89 -14.21
CA ASN A 103 -12.81 -2.75 -14.87
C ASN A 103 -13.33 -3.17 -16.25
N PRO A 104 -12.54 -3.08 -17.33
CA PRO A 104 -12.95 -3.54 -18.66
C PRO A 104 -13.44 -5.00 -18.70
N ARG A 105 -12.84 -5.91 -17.92
CA ARG A 105 -13.31 -7.31 -17.81
C ARG A 105 -14.70 -7.41 -17.22
N LEU A 106 -15.02 -6.54 -16.25
CA LEU A 106 -16.36 -6.45 -15.68
C LEU A 106 -17.35 -5.96 -16.73
N VAL A 107 -17.00 -4.90 -17.46
CA VAL A 107 -17.82 -4.37 -18.55
C VAL A 107 -18.07 -5.40 -19.64
N GLU A 108 -17.03 -6.11 -20.07
CA GLU A 108 -17.12 -7.22 -21.01
C GLU A 108 -18.08 -8.30 -20.50
N TRP A 109 -17.96 -8.67 -19.22
CA TRP A 109 -18.82 -9.67 -18.60
C TRP A 109 -20.29 -9.25 -18.60
N LEU A 110 -20.58 -7.99 -18.23
CA LEU A 110 -21.94 -7.43 -18.24
C LEU A 110 -22.54 -7.39 -19.65
N SER A 111 -21.69 -7.29 -20.66
CA SER A 111 -22.11 -7.10 -22.05
C SER A 111 -22.35 -8.42 -22.80
N GLY A 112 -22.34 -9.58 -22.13
CA GLY A 112 -22.60 -10.88 -22.74
C GLY A 112 -23.95 -11.48 -22.33
N TYR A 113 -24.91 -11.55 -23.25
CA TYR A 113 -26.28 -11.97 -22.94
C TYR A 113 -26.35 -13.39 -22.35
N ALA A 114 -25.52 -14.32 -22.83
CA ALA A 114 -25.50 -15.70 -22.33
C ALA A 114 -25.26 -15.81 -20.82
N ARG A 115 -24.54 -14.84 -20.22
CA ARG A 115 -24.19 -14.81 -18.80
C ARG A 115 -25.26 -14.15 -17.93
N ILE A 116 -26.01 -13.21 -18.51
CA ILE A 116 -26.96 -12.36 -17.78
C ILE A 116 -28.43 -12.69 -18.08
N LYS A 117 -28.71 -13.60 -19.02
CA LYS A 117 -30.09 -13.98 -19.42
C LYS A 117 -30.99 -14.48 -18.30
N THR A 118 -30.42 -14.89 -17.16
CA THR A 118 -31.16 -15.33 -15.97
C THR A 118 -31.61 -14.17 -15.08
N VAL A 119 -31.12 -12.95 -15.33
CA VAL A 119 -31.45 -11.73 -14.60
C VAL A 119 -32.47 -10.94 -15.42
N PRO A 120 -33.68 -10.66 -14.91
CA PRO A 120 -34.65 -9.82 -15.62
C PRO A 120 -34.09 -8.41 -15.90
N ALA A 121 -34.46 -7.81 -17.04
CA ALA A 121 -34.00 -6.46 -17.40
C ALA A 121 -34.34 -5.40 -16.34
N SER A 122 -35.45 -5.55 -15.62
CA SER A 122 -35.86 -4.69 -14.50
C SER A 122 -34.91 -4.74 -13.30
N GLU A 123 -34.21 -5.85 -13.09
CA GLU A 123 -33.25 -6.05 -12.00
C GLU A 123 -31.80 -5.84 -12.45
N TYR A 124 -31.60 -5.50 -13.73
CA TYR A 124 -30.27 -5.47 -14.33
C TYR A 124 -29.38 -4.40 -13.72
N GLN A 125 -29.91 -3.21 -13.44
CA GLN A 125 -29.13 -2.15 -12.76
C GLN A 125 -28.62 -2.60 -11.39
N ASP A 126 -29.47 -3.24 -10.59
CA ASP A 126 -29.08 -3.75 -9.27
C ASP A 126 -28.05 -4.87 -9.37
N HIS A 127 -28.19 -5.74 -10.36
CA HIS A 127 -27.20 -6.78 -10.64
C HIS A 127 -25.83 -6.19 -11.03
N VAL A 128 -25.81 -5.17 -11.90
CA VAL A 128 -24.58 -4.46 -12.28
C VAL A 128 -23.90 -3.84 -11.06
N ILE A 129 -24.67 -3.17 -10.18
CA ILE A 129 -24.14 -2.61 -8.93
C ILE A 129 -23.60 -3.71 -8.02
N ARG A 130 -24.29 -4.85 -7.88
CA ARG A 130 -23.79 -5.99 -7.09
C ARG A 130 -22.44 -6.50 -7.60
N LEU A 131 -22.25 -6.61 -8.90
CA LEU A 131 -20.98 -7.05 -9.50
C LEU A 131 -19.85 -6.03 -9.34
N LEU A 132 -20.16 -4.74 -9.50
CA LEU A 132 -19.22 -3.65 -9.23
C LEU A 132 -18.78 -3.63 -7.76
N ASN A 133 -19.70 -3.95 -6.85
CA ASN A 133 -19.43 -4.02 -5.41
C ASN A 133 -18.73 -5.33 -5.00
N ASN A 134 -18.99 -6.44 -5.69
CA ASN A 134 -18.36 -7.74 -5.45
C ASN A 134 -17.75 -8.33 -6.73
N PRO A 135 -16.51 -7.97 -7.08
CA PRO A 135 -15.85 -8.42 -8.30
C PRO A 135 -15.35 -9.88 -8.22
N GLU A 136 -15.74 -10.61 -7.18
CA GLU A 136 -15.28 -11.97 -6.88
C GLU A 136 -15.52 -12.95 -8.03
N GLU A 137 -16.69 -12.90 -8.68
CA GLU A 137 -17.02 -13.77 -9.82
C GLU A 137 -16.08 -13.59 -11.03
N ILE A 138 -15.46 -12.41 -11.16
CA ILE A 138 -14.57 -12.10 -12.29
C ILE A 138 -13.14 -12.56 -11.99
N TRP A 139 -12.71 -12.39 -10.74
CA TRP A 139 -11.32 -12.68 -10.35
C TRP A 139 -11.11 -14.10 -9.88
N SER A 140 -12.12 -14.78 -9.33
CA SER A 140 -12.01 -16.15 -8.84
C SER A 140 -11.49 -17.09 -9.92
N HIS A 141 -12.09 -17.09 -11.11
CA HIS A 141 -11.64 -17.96 -12.20
C HIS A 141 -10.20 -17.68 -12.65
N ALA A 142 -9.83 -16.41 -12.78
CA ALA A 142 -8.47 -16.04 -13.16
C ALA A 142 -7.46 -16.43 -12.07
N PHE A 143 -7.82 -16.26 -10.80
CA PHE A 143 -7.01 -16.62 -9.65
C PHE A 143 -6.84 -18.14 -9.51
N GLU A 144 -7.92 -18.91 -9.68
CA GLU A 144 -7.96 -20.37 -9.49
C GLU A 144 -7.42 -21.17 -10.67
N TYR A 145 -7.51 -20.67 -11.90
CA TYR A 145 -7.17 -21.46 -13.08
C TYR A 145 -6.13 -20.84 -14.01
N GLN A 146 -5.86 -19.53 -13.93
CA GLN A 146 -4.97 -18.84 -14.88
C GLN A 146 -3.61 -18.43 -14.31
N ILE A 147 -3.42 -18.56 -12.99
CA ILE A 147 -2.16 -18.20 -12.34
C ILE A 147 -1.67 -19.35 -11.46
N SER A 148 -0.34 -19.43 -11.33
CA SER A 148 0.33 -20.44 -10.51
C SER A 148 0.15 -20.21 -9.01
N GLU A 149 0.40 -21.23 -8.19
CA GLU A 149 0.39 -21.09 -6.73
C GLU A 149 1.42 -20.06 -6.24
N ALA A 150 2.59 -20.01 -6.88
CA ALA A 150 3.61 -18.99 -6.64
C ALA A 150 3.07 -17.57 -6.90
N ALA A 151 2.30 -17.37 -7.97
CA ALA A 151 1.65 -16.11 -8.30
C ALA A 151 0.55 -15.74 -7.29
N ARG A 152 -0.27 -16.70 -6.84
CA ARG A 152 -1.26 -16.44 -5.76
C ARG A 152 -0.60 -15.94 -4.48
N ASN A 153 0.53 -16.55 -4.10
CA ASN A 153 1.28 -16.14 -2.92
C ASN A 153 1.81 -14.71 -3.05
N VAL A 154 2.21 -14.25 -4.25
CA VAL A 154 2.59 -12.83 -4.46
C VAL A 154 1.42 -11.91 -4.16
N LEU A 155 0.22 -12.24 -4.65
CA LEU A 155 -0.99 -11.44 -4.39
C LEU A 155 -1.33 -11.39 -2.90
N PHE A 156 -1.19 -12.51 -2.19
CA PHE A 156 -1.40 -12.58 -0.75
C PHE A 156 -0.40 -11.72 0.02
N CYS A 157 0.89 -11.77 -0.33
CA CYS A 157 1.91 -10.94 0.28
C CYS A 157 1.73 -9.44 -0.03
N LEU A 158 1.32 -9.09 -1.25
CA LEU A 158 0.97 -7.70 -1.57
C LEU A 158 -0.22 -7.21 -0.76
N ALA A 159 -1.24 -8.05 -0.59
CA ALA A 159 -2.43 -7.69 0.18
C ALA A 159 -2.11 -7.38 1.65
N THR A 160 -1.10 -8.03 2.22
CA THR A 160 -0.60 -7.80 3.59
C THR A 160 0.47 -6.70 3.70
N LYS A 161 0.84 -6.09 2.57
CA LYS A 161 1.75 -4.94 2.44
C LYS A 161 1.04 -3.75 1.79
N SER A 162 -0.19 -3.49 2.22
CA SER A 162 -1.00 -2.34 1.75
C SER A 162 -1.10 -2.23 0.23
N TYR A 163 -1.08 -3.38 -0.47
CA TYR A 163 -1.25 -3.49 -1.92
C TYR A 163 -0.15 -2.87 -2.77
N SER A 164 0.95 -2.43 -2.15
CA SER A 164 2.14 -1.89 -2.84
C SER A 164 3.40 -2.11 -2.01
N ALA A 165 4.41 -2.76 -2.61
CA ALA A 165 5.67 -3.01 -1.93
C ALA A 165 6.85 -2.95 -2.91
N GLU A 166 8.01 -2.54 -2.40
CA GLU A 166 9.27 -2.74 -3.13
C GLU A 166 9.58 -4.23 -3.23
N ARG A 167 10.16 -4.64 -4.36
CA ARG A 167 10.53 -6.03 -4.62
C ARG A 167 11.41 -6.60 -3.50
N GLU A 168 12.40 -5.83 -3.03
CA GLU A 168 13.33 -6.25 -1.96
C GLU A 168 12.64 -6.48 -0.60
N VAL A 169 11.47 -5.88 -0.39
CA VAL A 169 10.63 -6.05 0.81
C VAL A 169 9.64 -7.20 0.62
N LEU A 170 9.08 -7.34 -0.59
CA LEU A 170 8.09 -8.35 -0.91
C LEU A 170 8.67 -9.76 -1.01
N GLU A 171 9.87 -9.90 -1.58
CA GLU A 171 10.47 -11.21 -1.86
C GLU A 171 10.71 -12.06 -0.60
N PRO A 172 11.25 -11.53 0.53
CA PRO A 172 11.37 -12.30 1.78
C PRO A 172 10.02 -12.71 2.36
N VAL A 173 9.02 -11.83 2.29
CA VAL A 173 7.65 -12.09 2.76
C VAL A 173 7.02 -13.21 1.94
N TRP A 174 7.15 -13.13 0.62
CA TRP A 174 6.70 -14.14 -0.32
C TRP A 174 7.39 -15.48 -0.07
N LYS A 175 8.71 -15.47 0.12
CA LYS A 175 9.48 -16.69 0.37
C LYS A 175 9.01 -17.41 1.62
N SER A 176 8.79 -16.70 2.72
CA SER A 176 8.27 -17.28 3.97
C SER A 176 6.93 -18.00 3.74
N LEU A 177 5.97 -17.33 3.09
CA LEU A 177 4.66 -17.90 2.79
C LEU A 177 4.74 -19.08 1.81
N HIS A 178 5.55 -18.94 0.76
CA HIS A 178 5.68 -19.97 -0.27
C HIS A 178 6.38 -21.21 0.26
N ASP A 179 7.38 -21.05 1.12
CA ASP A 179 8.04 -22.15 1.82
C ASP A 179 7.05 -22.85 2.75
N LEU A 180 6.32 -22.11 3.61
CA LEU A 180 5.31 -22.70 4.49
C LEU A 180 4.26 -23.50 3.71
N LYS A 181 3.66 -22.90 2.68
CA LYS A 181 2.62 -23.54 1.88
C LYS A 181 3.16 -24.74 1.08
N SER A 182 4.40 -24.69 0.61
CA SER A 182 5.03 -25.82 -0.08
C SER A 182 5.14 -27.04 0.83
N HIS A 183 5.53 -26.85 2.09
CA HIS A 183 5.59 -27.95 3.06
C HIS A 183 4.18 -28.42 3.45
N LYS A 184 3.26 -27.49 3.73
CA LYS A 184 1.88 -27.80 4.16
C LYS A 184 1.06 -28.53 3.09
N TYR A 185 1.17 -28.11 1.83
CA TYR A 185 0.36 -28.61 0.71
C TYR A 185 1.15 -29.48 -0.29
N ASN A 186 2.42 -29.77 0.02
CA ASN A 186 3.28 -30.68 -0.74
C ASN A 186 3.38 -30.38 -2.25
N PHE A 187 3.69 -29.12 -2.60
CA PHE A 187 3.99 -28.74 -3.98
C PHE A 187 5.47 -28.41 -4.19
N ALA A 188 5.98 -28.68 -5.39
CA ALA A 188 7.38 -28.46 -5.76
C ALA A 188 7.72 -26.96 -5.87
N ARG A 189 8.95 -26.61 -5.47
CA ARG A 189 9.50 -25.26 -5.58
C ARG A 189 10.67 -25.22 -6.55
N THR A 190 10.88 -24.08 -7.18
CA THR A 190 12.07 -23.77 -7.98
C THR A 190 12.64 -22.40 -7.59
N PRO A 191 13.97 -22.19 -7.73
CA PRO A 191 14.58 -20.89 -7.48
C PRO A 191 14.04 -19.74 -8.36
N LEU A 192 13.32 -20.08 -9.44
CA LEU A 192 12.79 -19.11 -10.39
C LEU A 192 11.32 -18.73 -10.11
N ASP A 193 10.69 -19.33 -9.10
CA ASP A 193 9.24 -19.22 -8.88
C ASP A 193 8.80 -17.79 -8.63
N PHE A 194 9.51 -17.02 -7.80
CA PHE A 194 9.15 -15.61 -7.55
C PHE A 194 9.19 -14.79 -8.84
N ARG A 195 10.28 -14.91 -9.62
CA ARG A 195 10.42 -14.19 -10.89
C ARG A 195 9.35 -14.60 -11.90
N ARG A 196 9.03 -15.89 -11.99
CA ARG A 196 7.97 -16.41 -12.87
C ARG A 196 6.60 -15.91 -12.43
N ALA A 197 6.33 -15.92 -11.13
CA ALA A 197 5.11 -15.40 -10.54
C ALA A 197 4.90 -13.91 -10.86
N LEU A 198 5.94 -13.08 -10.74
CA LEU A 198 5.83 -11.66 -11.12
C LEU A 198 5.49 -11.48 -12.60
N ASN A 199 6.15 -12.24 -13.48
CA ASN A 199 5.83 -12.21 -14.91
C ASN A 199 4.38 -12.64 -15.15
N ASP A 200 3.94 -13.75 -14.57
CA ASP A 200 2.58 -14.29 -14.77
C ASP A 200 1.49 -13.26 -14.39
N LEU A 201 1.74 -12.46 -13.35
CA LEU A 201 0.80 -11.46 -12.82
C LEU A 201 0.87 -10.11 -13.54
N GLU A 202 2.01 -9.75 -14.14
CA GLU A 202 2.23 -8.44 -14.75
C GLU A 202 1.17 -8.15 -15.82
N ALA A 203 0.66 -6.91 -15.80
CA ALA A 203 -0.40 -6.40 -16.68
C ALA A 203 -1.76 -7.12 -16.57
N SER A 204 -1.94 -7.99 -15.57
CA SER A 204 -3.22 -8.67 -15.31
C SER A 204 -3.71 -8.47 -13.89
N PHE A 205 -2.84 -8.63 -12.90
CA PHE A 205 -3.12 -8.42 -11.49
C PHE A 205 -2.25 -7.35 -10.85
N ILE A 206 -1.03 -7.15 -11.35
CA ILE A 206 -0.06 -6.21 -10.80
C ILE A 206 0.51 -5.30 -11.89
N LYS A 207 1.01 -4.15 -11.45
CA LYS A 207 1.88 -3.24 -12.19
C LYS A 207 3.24 -3.20 -11.50
N ILE A 208 4.31 -3.19 -12.30
CA ILE A 208 5.68 -3.04 -11.82
C ILE A 208 6.23 -1.73 -12.38
N SER A 209 6.71 -0.84 -11.50
CA SER A 209 7.37 0.44 -11.86
C SER A 209 8.48 0.70 -10.85
N ASP A 210 9.69 1.00 -11.31
CA ASP A 210 10.83 1.39 -10.44
C ASP A 210 11.04 0.44 -9.25
N GLN A 211 11.03 -0.87 -9.51
CA GLN A 211 11.13 -1.96 -8.52
C GLN A 211 9.97 -2.06 -7.52
N ARG A 212 8.97 -1.18 -7.62
CA ARG A 212 7.74 -1.25 -6.84
C ARG A 212 6.70 -2.09 -7.56
N ILE A 213 6.08 -2.98 -6.81
CA ILE A 213 5.02 -3.88 -7.27
C ILE A 213 3.72 -3.42 -6.61
N THR A 214 2.72 -3.09 -7.41
CA THR A 214 1.43 -2.57 -6.94
C THR A 214 0.29 -3.35 -7.59
N LEU A 215 -0.82 -3.55 -6.87
CA LEU A 215 -2.02 -4.11 -7.50
C LEU A 215 -2.52 -3.23 -8.64
N LEU A 216 -3.01 -3.87 -9.71
CA LEU A 216 -3.41 -3.16 -10.93
C LEU A 216 -4.64 -2.27 -10.74
N ASN A 217 -5.60 -2.67 -9.89
CA ASN A 217 -6.81 -1.90 -9.64
C ASN A 217 -7.48 -2.28 -8.31
N PRO A 218 -8.35 -1.42 -7.75
CA PRO A 218 -9.01 -1.64 -6.45
C PRO A 218 -9.92 -2.87 -6.39
N SER A 219 -10.47 -3.33 -7.52
CA SER A 219 -11.36 -4.49 -7.53
C SER A 219 -10.64 -5.80 -7.14
N ILE A 220 -9.33 -5.89 -7.41
CA ILE A 220 -8.47 -7.00 -6.96
C ILE A 220 -8.26 -6.96 -5.44
N ARG A 221 -8.11 -5.76 -4.87
CA ARG A 221 -8.02 -5.58 -3.42
C ARG A 221 -9.27 -6.09 -2.73
N ASP A 222 -10.45 -5.66 -3.17
CA ASP A 222 -11.74 -6.11 -2.60
C ASP A 222 -11.88 -7.64 -2.72
N PHE A 223 -11.48 -8.23 -3.84
CA PHE A 223 -11.43 -9.69 -4.03
C PHE A 223 -10.51 -10.41 -3.03
N LEU A 224 -9.25 -9.96 -2.88
CA LEU A 224 -8.29 -10.58 -1.96
C LEU A 224 -8.74 -10.47 -0.50
N GLN A 225 -9.31 -9.33 -0.11
CA GLN A 225 -9.89 -9.17 1.24
C GLN A 225 -11.04 -10.17 1.47
N ASN A 226 -11.90 -10.39 0.48
CA ASN A 226 -12.98 -11.38 0.59
C ASN A 226 -12.47 -12.82 0.68
N LEU A 227 -11.36 -13.16 0.00
CA LEU A 227 -10.72 -14.47 0.15
C LEU A 227 -10.28 -14.72 1.59
N PHE A 228 -9.60 -13.77 2.24
CA PHE A 228 -9.15 -13.93 3.63
C PHE A 228 -10.32 -14.00 4.63
N ARG A 229 -11.41 -13.29 4.32
CA ARG A 229 -12.63 -13.27 5.14
C ARG A 229 -13.45 -14.55 5.06
N ARG A 230 -13.27 -15.36 4.01
CA ARG A 230 -14.07 -16.57 3.75
C ARG A 230 -13.28 -17.87 3.83
N ASN A 231 -11.96 -17.79 3.72
CA ASN A 231 -11.09 -18.96 3.72
C ASN A 231 -10.16 -18.94 4.93
N LYS A 232 -10.46 -19.83 5.89
CA LYS A 232 -9.71 -19.97 7.14
C LYS A 232 -8.24 -20.31 6.89
N ASP A 233 -7.96 -21.25 5.99
CA ASP A 233 -6.60 -21.69 5.69
C ASP A 233 -5.71 -20.55 5.19
N TYR A 234 -6.24 -19.67 4.33
CA TYR A 234 -5.47 -18.53 3.83
C TYR A 234 -5.11 -17.54 4.94
N GLY A 235 -6.04 -17.30 5.88
CA GLY A 235 -5.76 -16.47 7.05
C GLY A 235 -4.71 -17.09 7.96
N GLU A 236 -4.83 -18.38 8.28
CA GLU A 236 -3.88 -19.09 9.13
C GLU A 236 -2.49 -19.16 8.50
N ASP A 237 -2.38 -19.48 7.21
CA ASP A 237 -1.10 -19.52 6.49
C ASP A 237 -0.38 -18.17 6.53
N LEU A 238 -1.14 -17.07 6.38
CA LEU A 238 -0.59 -15.72 6.39
C LEU A 238 -0.10 -15.28 7.76
N VAL A 239 -0.81 -15.64 8.82
CA VAL A 239 -0.39 -15.40 10.21
C VAL A 239 0.86 -16.23 10.52
N GLU A 240 0.82 -17.53 10.20
CA GLU A 240 1.91 -18.46 10.51
C GLU A 240 3.19 -18.15 9.72
N ALA A 241 3.07 -17.67 8.48
CA ALA A 241 4.21 -17.27 7.65
C ALA A 241 4.71 -15.84 7.90
N ALA A 242 4.06 -15.07 8.78
CA ALA A 242 4.40 -13.66 8.96
C ALA A 242 5.85 -13.49 9.45
N VAL A 243 6.57 -12.62 8.73
CA VAL A 243 7.93 -12.16 9.07
C VAL A 243 7.95 -10.69 9.48
N HIS A 244 6.86 -9.97 9.19
CA HIS A 244 6.66 -8.56 9.50
C HIS A 244 5.34 -8.39 10.25
N PHE A 245 5.32 -7.53 11.27
CA PHE A 245 4.15 -7.24 12.08
C PHE A 245 3.00 -6.67 11.23
N SER A 246 3.32 -5.85 10.23
CA SER A 246 2.34 -5.24 9.33
C SER A 246 1.46 -6.27 8.63
N GLN A 247 1.94 -7.51 8.44
CA GLN A 247 1.16 -8.55 7.78
C GLN A 247 -0.03 -8.97 8.63
N ILE A 248 0.21 -9.22 9.91
CA ILE A 248 -0.83 -9.60 10.87
C ILE A 248 -1.74 -8.40 11.15
N ARG A 249 -1.17 -7.20 11.35
CA ARG A 249 -1.95 -5.97 11.49
C ARG A 249 -2.89 -5.73 10.32
N THR A 250 -2.44 -5.94 9.07
CA THR A 250 -3.31 -5.73 7.90
C THR A 250 -4.52 -6.69 7.92
N LEU A 251 -4.36 -7.93 8.39
CA LEU A 251 -5.48 -8.85 8.56
C LEU A 251 -6.44 -8.38 9.66
N TRP A 252 -5.90 -7.85 10.76
CA TRP A 252 -6.67 -7.21 11.83
C TRP A 252 -7.49 -6.02 11.30
N ASP A 253 -6.87 -5.12 10.54
CA ASP A 253 -7.53 -3.97 9.92
C ASP A 253 -8.68 -4.41 8.98
N ILE A 254 -8.47 -5.47 8.19
CA ILE A 254 -9.51 -6.06 7.32
C ILE A 254 -10.66 -6.63 8.15
N CYS A 255 -10.35 -7.32 9.25
CA CYS A 255 -11.34 -7.91 10.15
C CYS A 255 -12.18 -6.82 10.83
N ASN A 256 -11.57 -5.75 11.34
CA ASN A 256 -12.28 -4.64 11.98
C ASN A 256 -13.17 -3.88 11.00
N ALA A 257 -12.69 -3.66 9.76
CA ALA A 257 -13.47 -2.96 8.75
C ALA A 257 -14.67 -3.79 8.23
N ARG A 258 -14.53 -5.12 8.14
CA ARG A 258 -15.57 -6.02 7.62
C ARG A 258 -15.57 -7.37 8.36
N PRO A 259 -16.13 -7.44 9.58
CA PRO A 259 -16.08 -8.65 10.41
C PRO A 259 -16.69 -9.88 9.72
N THR A 260 -16.15 -11.06 10.04
CA THR A 260 -16.64 -12.38 9.61
C THR A 260 -16.18 -13.42 10.61
N GLU A 261 -17.02 -14.43 10.91
CA GLU A 261 -16.67 -15.51 11.85
C GLU A 261 -15.33 -16.19 11.51
N VAL A 262 -15.05 -16.40 10.22
CA VAL A 262 -13.82 -17.05 9.76
C VAL A 262 -12.57 -16.25 10.13
N LEU A 263 -12.45 -15.01 9.66
CA LEU A 263 -11.26 -14.19 9.92
C LEU A 263 -11.15 -13.80 11.41
N SER A 264 -12.28 -13.55 12.07
CA SER A 264 -12.30 -13.31 13.52
C SER A 264 -11.82 -14.52 14.32
N ALA A 265 -12.13 -15.74 13.90
CA ALA A 265 -11.60 -16.95 14.52
C ALA A 265 -10.08 -17.10 14.31
N VAL A 266 -9.58 -16.82 13.09
CA VAL A 266 -8.13 -16.83 12.80
C VAL A 266 -7.37 -15.85 13.70
N LEU A 267 -7.94 -14.66 13.89
CA LEU A 267 -7.36 -13.55 14.64
C LEU A 267 -7.77 -13.53 16.13
N SER A 268 -8.43 -14.59 16.60
CA SER A 268 -8.70 -14.76 18.01
C SER A 268 -7.39 -15.01 18.77
N PRO A 269 -7.25 -14.61 20.06
CA PRO A 269 -6.05 -14.79 20.88
C PRO A 269 -5.74 -16.27 21.22
N GLN A 270 -5.48 -17.08 20.19
CA GLN A 270 -5.14 -18.51 20.28
C GLN A 270 -3.62 -18.73 20.17
N PRO A 271 -3.08 -19.87 20.67
CA PRO A 271 -1.64 -20.09 20.75
C PRO A 271 -0.86 -19.80 19.46
N LYS A 272 -1.37 -20.23 18.30
CA LYS A 272 -0.72 -19.98 16.99
C LYS A 272 -0.57 -18.50 16.66
N LEU A 273 -1.61 -17.69 16.94
CA LEU A 273 -1.56 -16.25 16.72
C LEU A 273 -0.57 -15.61 17.68
N ILE A 274 -0.62 -15.98 18.97
CA ILE A 274 0.27 -15.43 20.00
C ILE A 274 1.73 -15.74 19.67
N GLU A 275 2.05 -16.96 19.23
CA GLU A 275 3.41 -17.33 18.78
C GLU A 275 3.86 -16.52 17.57
N SER A 276 2.96 -16.31 16.60
CA SER A 276 3.26 -15.54 15.40
C SER A 276 3.49 -14.07 15.72
N LEU A 277 2.63 -13.46 16.55
CA LEU A 277 2.79 -12.09 17.07
C LEU A 277 4.10 -11.95 17.85
N LYS A 278 4.40 -12.90 18.75
CA LYS A 278 5.65 -12.93 19.52
C LYS A 278 6.89 -12.95 18.63
N ARG A 279 6.84 -13.61 17.47
CA ARG A 279 7.94 -13.63 16.52
C ARG A 279 8.13 -12.29 15.80
N VAL A 280 7.04 -11.62 15.43
CA VAL A 280 7.11 -10.39 14.60
C VAL A 280 7.15 -9.10 15.41
N ILE A 281 6.72 -9.09 16.67
CA ILE A 281 6.68 -7.89 17.52
C ILE A 281 8.06 -7.25 17.72
N SER A 282 9.10 -8.07 17.78
CA SER A 282 10.51 -7.66 17.92
C SER A 282 11.30 -7.77 16.62
N ALA A 283 10.65 -8.08 15.48
CA ALA A 283 11.34 -8.21 14.20
C ALA A 283 11.90 -6.86 13.72
N PRO A 284 12.99 -6.84 12.95
CA PRO A 284 13.53 -5.61 12.38
C PRO A 284 12.48 -4.83 11.57
N HIS A 285 12.41 -3.51 11.77
CA HIS A 285 11.52 -2.62 11.03
C HIS A 285 12.27 -1.71 10.05
N ILE A 286 13.60 -1.65 10.16
CA ILE A 286 14.50 -0.95 9.25
C ILE A 286 15.53 -1.96 8.72
N ARG A 287 15.83 -1.85 7.44
CA ARG A 287 16.97 -2.52 6.80
C ARG A 287 18.03 -1.49 6.46
N PHE A 288 19.28 -1.79 6.80
CA PHE A 288 20.42 -0.98 6.39
C PHE A 288 21.11 -1.62 5.18
N LYS A 289 21.40 -0.81 4.16
CA LYS A 289 22.13 -1.21 2.96
C LYS A 289 23.19 -0.16 2.64
N LYS A 290 24.32 -0.58 2.08
CA LYS A 290 25.29 0.38 1.54
C LYS A 290 24.87 0.79 0.12
N ASP A 291 24.82 2.08 -0.15
CA ASP A 291 24.68 2.59 -1.51
C ASP A 291 25.99 2.45 -2.30
N SER A 292 25.99 2.91 -3.55
CA SER A 292 27.16 2.92 -4.43
C SER A 292 28.34 3.71 -3.88
N ASP A 293 28.08 4.69 -3.01
CA ASP A 293 29.07 5.57 -2.39
C ASP A 293 29.53 5.04 -1.02
N GLY A 294 29.07 3.85 -0.63
CA GLY A 294 29.40 3.19 0.62
C GLY A 294 28.68 3.74 1.85
N ARG A 295 27.72 4.66 1.68
CA ARG A 295 26.90 5.23 2.75
C ARG A 295 25.81 4.26 3.14
N PHE A 296 25.49 4.20 4.43
CA PHE A 296 24.39 3.38 4.91
C PHE A 296 23.05 4.09 4.65
N VAL A 297 22.21 3.47 3.83
CA VAL A 297 20.83 3.84 3.58
C VAL A 297 19.93 2.96 4.43
N ALA A 298 19.09 3.60 5.24
CA ALA A 298 18.04 2.95 6.02
C ALA A 298 16.73 2.93 5.21
N THR A 299 16.10 1.76 5.11
CA THR A 299 14.80 1.60 4.46
C THR A 299 13.81 0.98 5.43
N HIS A 300 12.64 1.59 5.58
CA HIS A 300 11.55 1.02 6.38
C HIS A 300 10.97 -0.21 5.68
N ILE A 301 10.88 -1.33 6.40
CA ILE A 301 10.39 -2.62 5.89
C ILE A 301 9.14 -3.12 6.62
N ASP A 302 8.85 -2.56 7.80
CA ASP A 302 7.76 -2.95 8.67
C ASP A 302 7.32 -1.79 9.58
N ASP A 303 6.26 -2.02 10.37
CA ASP A 303 5.74 -1.04 11.31
C ASP A 303 6.76 -0.67 12.38
N MET A 304 6.77 0.62 12.74
CA MET A 304 7.59 1.13 13.84
C MET A 304 7.17 0.47 15.15
N PRO A 305 8.11 0.24 16.08
CA PRO A 305 7.79 -0.41 17.33
C PRO A 305 6.62 0.15 18.14
N HIS A 306 6.55 1.47 18.28
CA HIS A 306 5.48 2.13 19.02
C HIS A 306 4.12 1.86 18.35
N SER A 307 4.05 1.84 17.01
CA SER A 307 2.83 1.47 16.27
C SER A 307 2.42 0.02 16.54
N ARG A 308 3.37 -0.91 16.65
CA ARG A 308 3.09 -2.31 17.01
C ARG A 308 2.46 -2.40 18.40
N VAL A 309 3.02 -1.68 19.37
CA VAL A 309 2.50 -1.62 20.74
C VAL A 309 1.09 -1.03 20.77
N CYS A 310 0.85 0.10 20.08
CA CYS A 310 -0.50 0.68 19.97
C CYS A 310 -1.51 -0.32 19.37
N THR A 311 -1.15 -1.02 18.29
CA THR A 311 -2.03 -2.05 17.71
C THR A 311 -2.32 -3.16 18.71
N LEU A 312 -1.35 -3.61 19.51
CA LEU A 312 -1.58 -4.64 20.51
C LEU A 312 -2.40 -4.14 21.70
N ILE A 313 -2.28 -2.87 22.10
CA ILE A 313 -3.15 -2.25 23.11
C ILE A 313 -4.60 -2.26 22.60
N GLU A 314 -4.84 -1.76 21.39
CA GLU A 314 -6.18 -1.76 20.77
C GLU A 314 -6.73 -3.20 20.66
N TRP A 315 -5.90 -4.16 20.26
CA TRP A 315 -6.29 -5.56 20.12
C TRP A 315 -6.62 -6.20 21.47
N ALA A 316 -5.80 -5.97 22.50
CA ALA A 316 -6.05 -6.43 23.86
C ALA A 316 -7.31 -5.77 24.45
N GLU A 317 -7.52 -4.47 24.21
CA GLU A 317 -8.70 -3.75 24.66
C GLU A 317 -9.98 -4.32 24.02
N ASN A 318 -9.94 -4.65 22.73
CA ASN A 318 -11.09 -5.21 22.02
C ASN A 318 -11.38 -6.67 22.38
N THR A 319 -10.34 -7.47 22.66
CA THR A 319 -10.47 -8.92 22.91
C THR A 319 -10.43 -9.31 24.37
N LYS A 320 -10.06 -8.38 25.26
CA LYS A 320 -9.87 -8.60 26.70
C LYS A 320 -8.90 -9.76 26.98
N SER A 321 -7.81 -9.85 26.20
CA SER A 321 -6.82 -10.94 26.29
C SER A 321 -5.58 -10.56 27.11
N MET A 322 -5.33 -11.33 28.17
CA MET A 322 -4.13 -11.21 29.00
C MET A 322 -2.87 -11.70 28.28
N GLU A 323 -3.02 -12.63 27.34
CA GLU A 323 -1.93 -13.12 26.50
C GLU A 323 -1.39 -12.00 25.62
N ILE A 324 -2.27 -11.17 25.03
CA ILE A 324 -1.84 -10.00 24.26
C ILE A 324 -1.20 -8.94 25.17
N CYS A 325 -1.73 -8.71 26.39
CA CYS A 325 -1.06 -7.85 27.38
C CYS A 325 0.37 -8.33 27.67
N SER A 326 0.60 -9.64 27.80
CA SER A 326 1.95 -10.18 28.02
C SER A 326 2.91 -9.92 26.85
N LEU A 327 2.39 -9.82 25.62
CA LEU A 327 3.19 -9.45 24.44
C LEU A 327 3.60 -7.97 24.48
N ILE A 328 2.73 -7.08 24.99
CA ILE A 328 3.06 -5.66 25.16
C ILE A 328 4.26 -5.52 26.11
N ASP A 329 4.25 -6.22 27.25
CA ASP A 329 5.36 -6.23 28.20
C ASP A 329 6.65 -6.78 27.57
N GLN A 330 6.53 -7.85 26.77
CA GLN A 330 7.68 -8.43 26.07
C GLN A 330 8.26 -7.46 25.02
N ALA A 331 7.40 -6.75 24.28
CA ALA A 331 7.85 -5.70 23.37
C ALA A 331 8.66 -4.66 24.13
N GLN A 332 8.16 -4.17 25.26
CA GLN A 332 8.84 -3.16 26.06
C GLN A 332 10.21 -3.64 26.55
N GLN A 333 10.30 -4.86 27.09
CA GLN A 333 11.58 -5.42 27.55
C GLN A 333 12.58 -5.60 26.41
N PHE A 334 12.12 -6.00 25.21
CA PHE A 334 12.99 -6.07 24.04
C PHE A 334 13.51 -4.67 23.68
N HIS A 335 12.66 -3.64 23.75
CA HIS A 335 13.07 -2.27 23.46
C HIS A 335 14.10 -1.76 24.48
N GLU A 336 13.87 -1.97 25.76
CA GLU A 336 14.82 -1.57 26.80
C GLU A 336 16.20 -2.23 26.64
N ASN A 337 16.25 -3.46 26.13
CA ASN A 337 17.50 -4.18 25.91
C ASN A 337 18.19 -3.82 24.57
N TYR A 338 17.42 -3.63 23.50
CA TYR A 338 17.94 -3.35 22.17
C TYR A 338 18.38 -1.89 21.99
N TRP A 339 17.74 -0.95 22.71
CA TRP A 339 17.96 0.49 22.56
C TRP A 339 18.82 1.11 23.65
N LYS A 340 19.59 0.32 24.43
CA LYS A 340 20.55 0.85 25.42
C LYS A 340 21.61 1.79 24.82
N GLU A 341 21.78 1.77 23.50
CA GLU A 341 22.82 2.52 22.78
C GLU A 341 22.26 3.54 21.77
N LEU A 342 20.93 3.72 21.66
CA LEU A 342 20.28 4.57 20.65
C LEU A 342 19.34 5.61 21.28
N THR A 343 19.17 6.75 20.60
CA THR A 343 18.32 7.88 21.03
C THR A 343 16.84 7.48 21.15
N VAL A 344 16.21 7.86 22.25
CA VAL A 344 14.79 7.61 22.54
C VAL A 344 13.89 8.42 21.59
N TYR A 345 12.98 7.74 20.88
CA TYR A 345 11.99 8.41 20.02
C TYR A 345 10.76 8.84 20.84
N ILE A 346 10.84 10.03 21.45
CA ILE A 346 9.82 10.59 22.34
C ILE A 346 8.42 10.64 21.70
N PRO A 347 8.23 11.11 20.45
CA PRO A 347 6.88 11.21 19.86
C PRO A 347 6.16 9.85 19.82
N GLY A 348 6.89 8.76 19.51
CA GLY A 348 6.32 7.43 19.49
C GLY A 348 5.89 6.93 20.87
N ILE A 349 6.68 7.21 21.92
CA ILE A 349 6.31 6.87 23.30
C ILE A 349 5.04 7.62 23.71
N LEU A 350 4.95 8.92 23.39
CA LEU A 350 3.76 9.72 23.69
C LEU A 350 2.52 9.23 22.94
N THR A 351 2.66 8.60 21.77
CA THR A 351 1.54 7.93 21.09
C THR A 351 1.08 6.70 21.86
N VAL A 352 1.99 5.88 22.40
CA VAL A 352 1.65 4.72 23.23
C VAL A 352 0.96 5.15 24.53
N LEU A 353 1.44 6.21 25.18
CA LEU A 353 0.81 6.76 26.39
C LEU A 353 -0.64 7.16 26.13
N ARG A 354 -0.91 7.89 25.04
CA ARG A 354 -2.28 8.29 24.67
C ARG A 354 -3.18 7.07 24.42
N GLU A 355 -2.66 6.04 23.75
CA GLU A 355 -3.41 4.81 23.48
C GLU A 355 -3.75 4.05 24.78
N LEU A 356 -2.83 4.00 25.75
CA LEU A 356 -3.08 3.43 27.07
C LEU A 356 -4.15 4.21 27.83
N GLU A 357 -4.11 5.54 27.78
CA GLU A 357 -5.08 6.42 28.45
C GLU A 357 -6.50 6.27 27.89
N THR A 358 -6.64 5.86 26.63
CA THR A 358 -7.94 5.57 26.00
C THR A 358 -8.37 4.11 26.10
N SER A 359 -7.56 3.24 26.71
CA SER A 359 -7.78 1.79 26.79
C SER A 359 -7.94 1.34 28.25
N PRO A 360 -9.12 1.54 28.87
CA PRO A 360 -9.30 1.38 30.31
C PRO A 360 -9.05 -0.05 30.80
N TRP A 361 -9.44 -1.07 30.02
CA TRP A 361 -9.23 -2.44 30.44
C TRP A 361 -7.75 -2.82 30.38
N VAL A 362 -7.02 -2.43 29.33
CA VAL A 362 -5.57 -2.65 29.28
C VAL A 362 -4.86 -1.88 30.39
N TYR A 363 -5.30 -0.66 30.68
CA TYR A 363 -4.75 0.19 31.75
C TYR A 363 -4.82 -0.49 33.13
N GLU A 364 -5.97 -1.11 33.45
CA GLU A 364 -6.17 -1.89 34.69
C GLU A 364 -5.35 -3.19 34.71
N ASN A 365 -5.08 -3.78 33.54
CA ASN A 365 -4.41 -5.08 33.40
C ASN A 365 -2.92 -4.96 33.05
N GLY A 366 -2.22 -4.04 33.72
CA GLY A 366 -0.78 -3.83 33.60
C GLY A 366 -0.38 -2.55 32.86
N GLY A 367 -1.27 -1.97 32.06
CA GLY A 367 -1.03 -0.75 31.29
C GLY A 367 -0.68 0.47 32.15
N SER A 368 -1.20 0.58 33.37
CA SER A 368 -0.84 1.64 34.33
C SER A 368 0.64 1.63 34.73
N LYS A 369 1.24 0.45 34.93
CA LYS A 369 2.67 0.32 35.24
C LYS A 369 3.52 0.67 34.02
N LEU A 370 3.09 0.23 32.84
CA LEU A 370 3.75 0.58 31.58
C LEU A 370 3.68 2.09 31.32
N HIS A 371 2.53 2.71 31.57
CA HIS A 371 2.34 4.16 31.45
C HIS A 371 3.35 4.92 32.31
N GLU A 372 3.45 4.58 33.60
CA GLU A 372 4.41 5.20 34.52
C GLU A 372 5.87 5.01 34.08
N ALA A 373 6.23 3.81 33.62
CA ALA A 373 7.58 3.52 33.12
C ALA A 373 7.91 4.35 31.86
N LEU A 374 6.96 4.48 30.94
CA LEU A 374 7.12 5.22 29.71
C LEU A 374 7.20 6.74 29.93
N ILE A 375 6.37 7.31 30.80
CA ILE A 375 6.44 8.75 31.10
C ILE A 375 7.74 9.10 31.83
N THR A 376 8.18 8.26 32.78
CA THR A 376 9.49 8.40 33.44
C THR A 376 10.60 8.43 32.39
N LYS A 377 10.56 7.50 31.42
CA LYS A 377 11.57 7.43 30.36
C LYS A 377 11.58 8.68 29.46
N VAL A 378 10.41 9.23 29.16
CA VAL A 378 10.30 10.49 28.41
C VAL A 378 10.96 11.63 29.19
N LEU A 379 10.64 11.78 30.48
CA LEU A 379 11.18 12.82 31.35
C LEU A 379 12.71 12.73 31.48
N GLU A 380 13.25 11.53 31.69
CA GLU A 380 14.70 11.26 31.71
C GLU A 380 15.41 11.62 30.39
N SER A 381 14.70 11.52 29.27
CA SER A 381 15.27 11.76 27.93
C SER A 381 15.22 13.22 27.50
N LEU A 382 14.54 14.10 28.26
CA LEU A 382 14.37 15.52 27.92
C LEU A 382 15.70 16.29 27.83
N ALA A 383 16.76 15.81 28.49
CA ALA A 383 18.09 16.42 28.42
C ALA A 383 18.69 16.41 26.99
N TYR A 384 18.22 15.50 26.13
CA TYR A 384 18.69 15.36 24.74
C TYR A 384 17.58 15.68 23.71
N ALA A 385 16.43 16.18 24.17
CA ALA A 385 15.27 16.44 23.35
C ALA A 385 15.48 17.66 22.45
N ARG A 386 15.07 17.55 21.18
CA ARG A 386 15.10 18.65 20.20
C ARG A 386 13.77 19.42 20.18
N THR A 387 13.73 20.50 19.41
CA THR A 387 12.55 21.37 19.27
C THR A 387 11.28 20.58 18.96
N TYR A 388 11.37 19.57 18.07
CA TYR A 388 10.21 18.74 17.72
C TYR A 388 9.73 17.86 18.88
N ASP A 389 10.64 17.31 19.70
CA ASP A 389 10.29 16.52 20.89
C ASP A 389 9.59 17.41 21.92
N TRP A 390 10.15 18.59 22.21
CA TRP A 390 9.58 19.55 23.17
C TRP A 390 8.17 19.97 22.78
N ARG A 391 7.91 20.21 21.48
CA ARG A 391 6.56 20.46 20.98
C ARG A 391 5.61 19.32 21.36
N THR A 392 5.98 18.08 21.06
CA THR A 392 5.10 16.92 21.32
C THR A 392 4.86 16.68 22.81
N VAL A 393 5.86 16.93 23.67
CA VAL A 393 5.74 16.81 25.13
C VAL A 393 4.84 17.91 25.68
N LEU A 394 4.99 19.16 25.21
CA LEU A 394 4.10 20.26 25.60
C LEU A 394 2.66 20.01 25.19
N ASP A 395 2.44 19.48 23.98
CA ASP A 395 1.11 19.07 23.51
C ASP A 395 0.51 18.01 24.44
N TYR A 396 1.27 16.94 24.71
CA TYR A 396 0.84 15.87 25.61
C TYR A 396 0.51 16.38 27.02
N ARG A 397 1.41 17.18 27.61
CA ARG A 397 1.22 17.84 28.91
C ARG A 397 -0.06 18.68 28.97
N ALA A 398 -0.39 19.39 27.88
CA ALA A 398 -1.58 20.24 27.84
C ALA A 398 -2.89 19.44 27.73
N THR A 399 -2.83 18.23 27.15
CA THR A 399 -4.04 17.44 26.81
C THR A 399 -4.28 16.25 27.74
N SER A 400 -3.25 15.67 28.35
CA SER A 400 -3.37 14.45 29.13
C SER A 400 -3.92 14.74 30.53
N SER A 401 -4.98 14.02 30.93
CA SER A 401 -5.49 14.02 32.30
C SER A 401 -4.60 13.25 33.28
N TYR A 402 -3.60 12.52 32.78
CA TYR A 402 -2.66 11.70 33.56
C TYR A 402 -1.37 12.46 33.89
N TRP A 403 -1.25 13.72 33.46
CA TRP A 403 -0.13 14.57 33.83
C TRP A 403 -0.21 14.98 35.31
N SER A 404 0.67 14.42 36.15
CA SER A 404 0.67 14.61 37.59
C SER A 404 1.53 15.80 38.04
N ALA A 405 1.38 16.21 39.30
CA ALA A 405 2.26 17.21 39.90
C ALA A 405 3.72 16.74 40.00
N ALA A 406 3.96 15.41 40.08
CA ALA A 406 5.30 14.84 40.06
C ALA A 406 5.94 14.98 38.66
N HIS A 407 5.19 14.66 37.59
CA HIS A 407 5.65 14.87 36.21
C HIS A 407 6.01 16.34 35.96
N GLU A 408 5.18 17.27 36.48
CA GLU A 408 5.45 18.71 36.38
C GLU A 408 6.73 19.14 37.09
N ALA A 409 7.05 18.53 38.23
CA ALA A 409 8.24 18.84 39.02
C ALA A 409 9.53 18.42 38.30
N GLU A 410 9.51 17.37 37.50
CA GLU A 410 10.64 16.93 36.66
C GLU A 410 10.71 17.69 35.33
N PHE A 411 9.56 17.92 34.70
CA PHE A 411 9.47 18.64 33.43
C PHE A 411 9.92 20.10 33.53
N SER A 412 9.48 20.81 34.58
CA SER A 412 9.67 22.26 34.69
C SER A 412 11.15 22.69 34.68
N PRO A 413 12.04 22.07 35.48
CA PRO A 413 13.48 22.37 35.43
C PRO A 413 14.09 22.05 34.06
N ALA A 414 13.76 20.90 33.48
CA ALA A 414 14.31 20.48 32.18
C ALA A 414 13.91 21.46 31.06
N PHE A 415 12.65 21.90 31.04
CA PHE A 415 12.18 22.86 30.05
C PHE A 415 12.79 24.25 30.25
N GLN A 416 12.99 24.69 31.50
CA GLN A 416 13.70 25.94 31.79
C GLN A 416 15.15 25.90 31.29
N GLU A 417 15.84 24.78 31.49
CA GLU A 417 17.21 24.59 31.01
C GLU A 417 17.29 24.59 29.49
N TYR A 418 16.39 23.89 28.82
CA TYR A 418 16.29 23.94 27.36
C TYR A 418 16.07 25.36 26.83
N ARG A 419 15.17 26.14 27.46
CA ARG A 419 14.93 27.54 27.09
C ARG A 419 16.15 28.43 27.32
N ARG A 420 16.95 28.13 28.34
CA ARG A 420 18.13 28.90 28.73
C ARG A 420 19.31 28.63 27.79
N GLN A 421 19.59 27.35 27.53
CA GLN A 421 20.79 26.91 26.84
C GLN A 421 20.49 25.90 25.71
N GLY A 422 19.72 24.84 25.98
CA GLY A 422 19.55 23.74 25.00
C GLY A 422 19.02 24.14 23.63
N VAL A 423 18.14 25.15 23.54
CA VAL A 423 17.65 25.69 22.26
C VAL A 423 18.73 26.41 21.45
N PHE A 424 19.80 26.88 22.09
CA PHE A 424 20.96 27.45 21.41
C PHE A 424 21.92 26.35 20.96
N ASP A 425 22.10 25.30 21.77
CA ASP A 425 22.93 24.14 21.42
C ASP A 425 22.33 23.42 20.20
N GLU A 426 21.01 23.18 20.16
CA GLU A 426 20.33 22.59 19.00
C GLU A 426 20.53 23.43 17.72
N PHE A 427 20.55 24.76 17.86
CA PHE A 427 20.80 25.65 16.72
C PHE A 427 22.22 25.53 16.18
N GLU A 428 23.21 25.31 17.04
CA GLU A 428 24.60 25.07 16.63
C GLU A 428 24.76 23.72 15.91
N ASP A 429 23.90 22.74 16.22
CA ASP A 429 23.85 21.44 15.55
C ASP A 429 23.20 21.48 14.14
N CYS A 430 22.44 22.53 13.80
CA CYS A 430 21.77 22.63 12.49
C CYS A 430 22.78 22.79 11.34
N GLN A 431 22.93 21.75 10.50
CA GLN A 431 23.90 21.75 9.40
C GLN A 431 23.28 22.13 8.06
N GLU A 432 21.98 21.91 7.85
CA GLU A 432 21.29 22.14 6.58
C GLU A 432 20.25 23.27 6.66
N LEU A 433 19.87 23.84 5.51
CA LEU A 433 18.80 24.84 5.46
C LEU A 433 17.47 24.26 5.98
N SER A 434 17.18 23.00 5.65
CA SER A 434 16.00 22.28 6.11
C SER A 434 15.94 22.15 7.63
N ASP A 435 17.08 21.98 8.30
CA ASP A 435 17.16 21.87 9.76
C ASP A 435 16.74 23.18 10.43
N LEU A 436 17.29 24.29 9.93
CA LEU A 436 16.97 25.64 10.41
C LEU A 436 15.50 26.00 10.19
N GLU A 437 14.95 25.67 9.01
CA GLU A 437 13.53 25.90 8.70
C GLU A 437 12.61 25.07 9.60
N SER A 438 12.91 23.78 9.77
CA SER A 438 12.18 22.88 10.66
C SER A 438 12.19 23.36 12.11
N MET A 439 13.35 23.77 12.63
CA MET A 439 13.51 24.33 13.97
C MET A 439 12.74 25.65 14.13
N ALA A 440 12.83 26.56 13.16
CA ALA A 440 12.11 27.83 13.19
C ALA A 440 10.59 27.64 13.26
N ASP A 441 10.05 26.71 12.48
CA ASP A 441 8.63 26.42 12.46
C ASP A 441 8.17 25.72 13.74
N GLY A 442 8.98 24.79 14.27
CA GLY A 442 8.74 24.17 15.57
C GLY A 442 8.66 25.20 16.72
N LEU A 443 9.62 26.13 16.80
CA LEU A 443 9.62 27.17 17.83
C LEU A 443 8.46 28.16 17.68
N ARG A 444 8.06 28.49 16.44
CA ARG A 444 6.88 29.34 16.19
C ARG A 444 5.61 28.65 16.64
N ASP A 445 5.48 27.36 16.36
CA ASP A 445 4.33 26.58 16.77
C ASP A 445 4.24 26.50 18.30
N ILE A 446 5.34 26.20 18.98
CA ILE A 446 5.41 26.24 20.44
C ILE A 446 5.02 27.63 20.98
N GLN A 447 5.49 28.71 20.36
CA GLN A 447 5.14 30.06 20.78
C GLN A 447 3.65 30.37 20.59
N LYS A 448 3.04 29.90 19.51
CA LYS A 448 1.62 30.11 19.21
C LYS A 448 0.72 29.28 20.11
N THR A 449 1.01 27.98 20.23
CA THR A 449 0.15 26.99 20.88
C THR A 449 0.32 26.99 22.40
N HIS A 450 1.57 27.05 22.88
CA HIS A 450 1.91 26.94 24.30
C HIS A 450 2.29 28.27 24.97
N LYS A 451 2.19 29.37 24.21
CA LYS A 451 2.47 30.75 24.68
C LYS A 451 3.89 30.93 25.25
N GLN A 452 4.86 30.14 24.75
CA GLN A 452 6.26 30.20 25.20
C GLN A 452 7.10 31.12 24.31
N VAL A 453 7.98 31.93 24.89
CA VAL A 453 8.69 32.99 24.14
C VAL A 453 10.12 32.58 23.80
N PHE A 454 10.45 32.55 22.49
CA PHE A 454 11.77 32.20 21.93
C PHE A 454 12.37 33.31 21.04
N LYS A 455 12.00 34.58 21.26
CA LYS A 455 12.32 35.72 20.38
C LYS A 455 13.80 35.82 19.98
N ARG A 456 14.73 35.63 20.92
CA ARG A 456 16.18 35.80 20.67
C ARG A 456 16.71 34.78 19.69
N ILE A 457 16.36 33.50 19.87
CA ILE A 457 16.82 32.41 19.02
C ILE A 457 16.10 32.41 17.67
N ILE A 458 14.80 32.69 17.62
CA ILE A 458 14.05 32.84 16.35
C ILE A 458 14.67 33.91 15.45
N LYS A 459 15.14 35.03 16.03
CA LYS A 459 15.85 36.07 15.28
C LYS A 459 17.18 35.55 14.70
N ARG A 460 17.96 34.79 15.49
CA ARG A 460 19.23 34.20 15.03
C ARG A 460 19.02 33.19 13.90
N ILE A 461 18.04 32.30 14.04
CA ILE A 461 17.70 31.31 13.01
C ILE A 461 17.31 31.99 11.70
N ARG A 462 16.49 33.05 11.74
CA ARG A 462 16.13 33.81 10.53
C ARG A 462 17.33 34.39 9.80
N VAL A 463 18.27 34.98 10.53
CA VAL A 463 19.50 35.53 9.93
C VAL A 463 20.30 34.41 9.25
N ALA A 464 20.47 33.26 9.91
CA ALA A 464 21.19 32.12 9.33
C ALA A 464 20.49 31.53 8.09
N ILE A 465 19.15 31.46 8.09
CA ILE A 465 18.36 31.05 6.92
C ILE A 465 18.59 32.02 5.75
N ASP A 466 18.52 33.33 6.00
CA ASP A 466 18.70 34.34 4.96
C ASP A 466 20.13 34.31 4.37
N GLU A 467 21.14 34.05 5.20
CA GLU A 467 22.54 33.86 4.76
C GLU A 467 22.69 32.61 3.87
N LYS A 468 22.10 31.48 4.26
CA LYS A 468 22.13 30.24 3.46
C LYS A 468 21.36 30.34 2.15
N LYS A 469 20.19 30.98 2.14
CA LYS A 469 19.39 31.18 0.91
C LYS A 469 20.12 32.05 -0.12
N LYS A 470 20.79 33.12 0.32
CA LYS A 470 21.64 33.95 -0.55
C LYS A 470 22.80 33.19 -1.19
N GLY A 471 23.24 32.08 -0.58
CA GLY A 471 24.25 31.19 -1.15
C GLY A 471 23.71 30.22 -2.21
N LEU A 472 22.40 29.95 -2.22
CA LEU A 472 21.74 28.97 -3.10
C LEU A 472 21.19 29.61 -4.40
N ASP A 473 20.95 30.92 -4.43
CA ASP A 473 20.49 31.68 -5.62
C ASP A 473 21.51 31.71 -6.79
N TYR A 474 22.64 31.00 -6.68
CA TYR A 474 23.64 30.87 -7.75
C TYR A 474 23.51 29.60 -8.60
N GLU A 475 22.59 28.68 -8.28
CA GLU A 475 22.38 27.45 -9.06
C GLU A 475 20.89 27.07 -9.18
N SER A 476 20.23 27.53 -10.25
CA SER A 476 19.34 26.73 -11.12
C SER A 476 18.34 27.63 -11.87
N ASP A 477 18.52 27.72 -13.18
CA ASP A 477 17.49 28.20 -14.11
C ASP A 477 17.57 27.31 -15.36
N ASP A 478 16.65 26.36 -15.49
CA ASP A 478 16.05 25.93 -16.77
C ASP A 478 15.14 24.71 -16.57
N TYR A 479 13.83 24.96 -16.56
CA TYR A 479 12.85 23.93 -16.92
C TYR A 479 11.70 24.55 -17.73
N GLN A 480 11.54 24.08 -18.97
CA GLN A 480 10.43 24.41 -19.86
C GLN A 480 9.61 23.13 -20.13
N PRO A 481 8.28 23.12 -19.95
CA PRO A 481 7.48 21.94 -20.22
C PRO A 481 7.13 21.80 -21.72
N VAL A 482 7.15 20.55 -22.20
CA VAL A 482 6.74 20.15 -23.57
C VAL A 482 5.21 19.94 -23.63
N PRO A 483 4.51 20.29 -24.72
CA PRO A 483 3.06 20.07 -24.82
C PRO A 483 2.68 18.65 -25.27
N GLU A 484 1.63 18.07 -24.65
CA GLU A 484 1.01 16.80 -25.06
C GLU A 484 0.05 16.95 -26.26
N PRO A 485 -0.16 15.90 -27.08
CA PRO A 485 -1.04 15.95 -28.25
C PRO A 485 -2.53 15.75 -27.90
N LYS A 486 -3.41 16.57 -28.52
CA LYS A 486 -4.89 16.49 -28.45
C LYS A 486 -5.44 15.10 -28.85
N LYS A 487 -6.44 14.57 -28.12
CA LYS A 487 -7.15 13.32 -28.46
C LYS A 487 -8.68 13.36 -28.29
N LEU A 488 -9.34 12.62 -29.19
CA LEU A 488 -10.76 12.24 -29.34
C LEU A 488 -11.40 11.47 -28.14
N VAL A 489 -11.25 11.94 -26.91
CA VAL A 489 -11.83 11.27 -25.72
C VAL A 489 -12.88 12.20 -25.10
N PRO A 490 -14.07 11.73 -24.69
CA PRO A 490 -15.05 12.55 -23.97
C PRO A 490 -14.39 13.16 -22.73
N GLU A 491 -14.38 14.49 -22.60
CA GLU A 491 -13.67 15.18 -21.51
C GLU A 491 -14.62 15.52 -20.36
N ASN A 492 -15.90 15.69 -20.64
CA ASN A 492 -16.91 16.11 -19.68
C ASN A 492 -18.19 15.24 -19.72
N ASP A 493 -19.12 15.49 -18.80
CA ASP A 493 -20.38 14.75 -18.70
C ASP A 493 -21.27 14.92 -19.93
N GLU A 494 -21.24 16.09 -20.59
CA GLU A 494 -22.06 16.39 -21.76
C GLU A 494 -21.63 15.58 -22.99
N ASP A 495 -20.31 15.45 -23.19
CA ASP A 495 -19.74 14.57 -24.22
C ASP A 495 -20.16 13.11 -24.00
N VAL A 496 -20.19 12.66 -22.75
CA VAL A 496 -20.62 11.30 -22.40
C VAL A 496 -22.12 11.12 -22.63
N ARG A 497 -22.97 12.10 -22.28
CA ARG A 497 -24.41 12.05 -22.60
C ARG A 497 -24.65 11.92 -24.10
N HIS A 498 -23.94 12.70 -24.91
CA HIS A 498 -24.04 12.63 -26.36
C HIS A 498 -23.59 11.26 -26.89
N LEU A 499 -22.49 10.71 -26.36
CA LEU A 499 -22.00 9.38 -26.71
C LEU A 499 -23.07 8.31 -26.46
N PHE A 500 -23.66 8.24 -25.25
CA PHE A 500 -24.66 7.22 -24.91
C PHE A 500 -26.03 7.48 -25.55
N GLY A 501 -26.37 8.72 -25.89
CA GLY A 501 -27.57 9.05 -26.67
C GLY A 501 -27.58 8.42 -28.07
N SER A 502 -26.40 8.15 -28.64
CA SER A 502 -26.28 7.49 -29.95
C SER A 502 -26.50 5.97 -29.93
N LEU A 503 -26.61 5.35 -28.75
CA LEU A 503 -26.64 3.88 -28.59
C LEU A 503 -27.86 3.22 -29.27
N PHE A 504 -28.92 3.98 -29.55
CA PHE A 504 -30.18 3.50 -30.14
C PHE A 504 -30.48 4.10 -31.53
N LEU A 505 -29.53 4.83 -32.13
CA LEU A 505 -29.73 5.54 -33.41
C LEU A 505 -29.34 4.72 -34.66
N VAL A 506 -29.27 3.39 -34.56
CA VAL A 506 -28.90 2.50 -35.68
C VAL A 506 -29.88 1.35 -35.83
#